data_AF-A0A345GUM0-F1
#
_entry.id   AF-A0A345GUM0-F1
#
_cell.length_a   1.000
_cell.length_b   1.000
_cell.length_c   1.000
_cell.angle_alpha   90.00
_cell.angle_beta   90.00
_cell.angle_gamma   90.00
#
_symmetry.space_group_name_H-M   'P 1'
#
loop_
_entity.id
_entity.type
_entity.pdbx_description
1 polymer ?
#
loop_
_entity_poly.entity_id
_entity_poly.type
_entity_poly.pdbx_seq_one_letter_code
_entity_poly.pdbx_strand_id
1 'polypeptide(L)'
;MIVKIDTVANFIVGLMIPKFIFLLLKWTSEFGGAAAITSRLKEISFDIGMEEGIGVFVLLGILFYKLSEYAFYRHYASKIEREQLQQKLLYEEVLQRIDSYTISKSLKTRLKSEYIIRNY
;
A
#
# COMPACT_ATOMS: atom_id res chain seq x y z
N MET A 1 -14.54 14.49 9.46
CA MET A 1 -13.88 13.20 9.14
C MET A 1 -12.42 13.51 8.84
N ILE A 2 -11.50 13.26 9.77
CA ILE A 2 -10.07 13.50 9.51
C ILE A 2 -9.58 12.36 8.61
N VAL A 3 -9.23 12.72 7.37
CA VAL A 3 -8.70 11.80 6.38
C VAL A 3 -7.33 11.30 6.87
N LYS A 4 -7.18 9.97 6.97
CA LYS A 4 -5.96 9.33 7.45
C LYS A 4 -4.99 9.15 6.29
N ILE A 5 -3.78 9.68 6.46
CA ILE A 5 -2.83 9.83 5.35
C ILE A 5 -2.37 8.48 4.79
N ASP A 6 -2.21 7.48 5.66
CA ASP A 6 -1.83 6.11 5.29
C ASP A 6 -2.94 5.42 4.47
N THR A 7 -4.21 5.65 4.81
CA THR A 7 -5.33 5.05 4.08
C THR A 7 -5.41 5.62 2.67
N VAL A 8 -5.32 6.95 2.52
CA VAL A 8 -5.31 7.59 1.20
C VAL A 8 -4.13 7.15 0.38
N ALA A 9 -2.94 7.11 0.98
CA ALA A 9 -1.73 6.67 0.28
C ALA A 9 -1.85 5.21 -0.19
N ASN A 10 -2.41 4.30 0.61
CA ASN A 10 -2.63 2.92 0.20
C ASN A 10 -3.56 2.82 -1.03
N PHE A 11 -4.64 3.60 -1.08
CA PHE A 11 -5.52 3.64 -2.25
C PHE A 11 -4.83 4.25 -3.47
N ILE A 12 -4.08 5.34 -3.28
CA ILE A 12 -3.30 5.95 -4.37
C ILE A 12 -2.32 4.93 -4.94
N VAL A 13 -1.56 4.24 -4.08
CA VAL A 13 -0.59 3.23 -4.51
C VAL A 13 -1.28 2.06 -5.22
N GLY A 14 -2.36 1.53 -4.65
CA GLY A 14 -3.13 0.42 -5.21
C GLY A 14 -3.82 0.73 -6.55
N LEU A 15 -4.08 2.00 -6.88
CA LEU A 15 -4.75 2.38 -8.13
C LEU A 15 -3.80 3.01 -9.15
N MET A 16 -2.94 3.93 -8.70
CA MET A 16 -2.05 4.69 -9.59
C MET A 16 -0.92 3.83 -10.12
N ILE A 17 -0.31 2.95 -9.31
CA ILE A 17 0.80 2.11 -9.79
C ILE A 17 0.32 1.18 -10.92
N PRO A 18 -0.76 0.39 -10.76
CA PRO A 18 -1.28 -0.42 -11.86
C PRO A 18 -1.67 0.43 -13.07
N LYS A 19 -2.28 1.61 -12.86
CA LYS A 19 -2.60 2.53 -13.96
C LYS A 19 -1.36 3.00 -14.72
N PHE A 20 -0.28 3.36 -14.02
CA PHE A 20 0.97 3.78 -14.66
C PHE A 20 1.60 2.63 -15.45
N ILE A 21 1.62 1.42 -14.91
CA ILE A 21 2.08 0.22 -15.63
C ILE A 21 1.27 0.03 -16.91
N PHE A 22 -0.06 0.12 -16.82
CA PHE A 22 -0.95 0.01 -17.97
C PHE A 22 -0.67 1.08 -19.04
N LEU A 23 -0.46 2.33 -18.63
CA LEU A 23 -0.14 3.42 -19.56
C LEU A 23 1.18 3.18 -20.31
N LEU A 24 2.19 2.64 -19.62
CA LEU A 24 3.46 2.27 -20.25
C LEU A 24 3.28 1.16 -21.29
N LEU A 25 2.49 0.12 -20.97
CA LEU A 25 2.16 -0.95 -21.92
C LEU A 25 1.38 -0.42 -23.13
N LYS A 26 0.44 0.50 -22.90
CA LYS A 26 -0.30 1.11 -24.00
C LYS A 26 0.61 1.94 -24.90
N TRP A 27 1.62 2.60 -24.34
CA TRP A 27 2.54 3.45 -25.10
C TRP A 27 3.45 2.66 -26.05
N THR A 28 3.79 1.42 -25.71
CA THR A 28 4.54 0.53 -26.59
C THR A 28 3.67 -0.18 -27.64
N SER A 29 2.34 0.05 -27.64
CA SER A 29 1.42 -0.58 -28.59
C SER A 29 1.59 -0.07 -30.02
N GLU A 30 1.65 -1.01 -30.97
CA GLU A 30 1.59 -0.70 -32.41
C GLU A 30 0.15 -0.32 -32.84
N PHE A 31 -0.84 -0.66 -32.02
CA PHE A 31 -2.24 -0.32 -32.24
C PHE A 31 -2.61 1.03 -31.61
N GLY A 32 -3.61 1.71 -32.18
CA GLY A 32 -4.19 2.94 -31.63
C GLY A 32 -5.53 2.72 -30.92
N GLY A 33 -5.91 3.65 -30.05
CA GLY A 33 -7.26 3.71 -29.45
C GLY A 33 -7.65 2.46 -28.66
N ALA A 34 -8.88 1.97 -28.87
CA ALA A 34 -9.41 0.81 -28.15
C ALA A 34 -8.66 -0.50 -28.45
N ALA A 35 -8.16 -0.67 -29.69
CA ALA A 35 -7.38 -1.84 -30.08
C ALA A 35 -6.09 -1.97 -29.25
N ALA A 36 -5.45 -0.84 -28.93
CA ALA A 36 -4.27 -0.80 -28.06
C ALA A 36 -4.55 -1.27 -26.63
N ILE A 37 -5.75 -0.97 -26.13
CA ILE A 37 -6.17 -1.37 -24.77
C ILE A 37 -6.41 -2.87 -24.74
N THR A 38 -7.22 -3.37 -25.68
CA THR A 38 -7.59 -4.78 -25.75
C THR A 38 -6.37 -5.67 -26.01
N SER A 39 -5.47 -5.27 -26.92
CA SER A 39 -4.27 -6.05 -27.23
C SER A 39 -3.36 -6.18 -26.02
N ARG A 40 -3.09 -5.07 -25.30
CA ARG A 40 -2.17 -5.07 -24.15
C ARG A 40 -2.75 -5.76 -22.92
N LEU A 41 -4.07 -5.68 -22.73
CA LEU A 41 -4.76 -6.47 -21.70
C LEU A 41 -4.73 -7.97 -22.01
N LYS A 42 -4.88 -8.36 -23.28
CA LYS A 42 -4.72 -9.76 -23.67
C LYS A 42 -3.27 -10.25 -23.51
N GLU A 43 -2.30 -9.42 -23.84
CA GLU A 43 -0.88 -9.78 -23.72
C GLU A 43 -0.46 -10.00 -22.27
N ILE A 44 -0.88 -9.13 -21.33
CA ILE A 44 -0.54 -9.29 -19.91
C ILE A 44 -1.18 -10.53 -19.28
N SER A 45 -2.22 -11.08 -19.89
CA SER A 45 -2.85 -12.33 -19.48
C SER A 45 -2.29 -13.56 -20.23
N PHE A 46 -1.09 -13.47 -20.81
CA PHE A 46 -0.48 -14.56 -21.58
C PHE A 46 -1.33 -14.99 -22.78
N ASP A 47 -1.92 -14.02 -23.48
CA ASP A 47 -2.78 -14.22 -24.64
C ASP A 47 -4.08 -15.01 -24.39
N ILE A 48 -4.46 -15.22 -23.13
CA ILE A 48 -5.71 -15.89 -22.76
C ILE A 48 -6.91 -15.03 -23.16
N GLY A 49 -6.90 -13.75 -22.78
CA GLY A 49 -8.01 -12.84 -23.05
C GLY A 49 -7.96 -11.52 -22.30
N MET A 50 -8.77 -10.55 -22.76
CA MET A 50 -8.81 -9.21 -22.17
C MET A 50 -9.37 -9.23 -20.75
N GLU A 51 -10.36 -10.09 -20.48
CA GLU A 51 -11.04 -10.20 -19.18
C GLU A 51 -10.07 -10.66 -18.09
N GLU A 52 -9.23 -11.64 -18.42
CA GLU A 52 -8.15 -12.13 -17.57
C GLU A 52 -7.11 -11.03 -17.33
N GLY A 53 -6.80 -10.23 -18.36
CA GLY A 53 -5.91 -9.07 -18.24
C GLY A 53 -6.40 -8.04 -17.23
N ILE A 54 -7.70 -7.76 -17.25
CA ILE A 54 -8.34 -6.89 -16.25
C ILE A 54 -8.19 -7.53 -14.86
N GLY A 55 -8.42 -8.84 -14.75
CA GLY A 55 -8.21 -9.60 -13.51
C GLY A 55 -6.79 -9.45 -12.96
N VAL A 56 -5.76 -9.54 -13.81
CA VAL A 56 -4.36 -9.32 -13.42
C VAL A 56 -4.16 -7.91 -12.83
N PHE A 57 -4.71 -6.87 -13.46
CA PHE A 57 -4.59 -5.50 -12.95
C PHE A 57 -5.32 -5.29 -11.62
N VAL A 58 -6.48 -5.95 -11.41
CA VAL A 58 -7.18 -5.94 -10.12
C VAL A 58 -6.32 -6.60 -9.03
N LEU A 59 -5.74 -7.77 -9.32
CA LEU A 59 -4.86 -8.48 -8.39
C LEU A 59 -3.60 -7.65 -8.07
N LEU A 60 -3.00 -7.02 -9.09
CA LEU A 60 -1.88 -6.08 -8.88
C LEU A 60 -2.28 -4.92 -7.98
N GLY A 61 -3.46 -4.33 -8.16
CA GLY A 61 -3.92 -3.25 -7.31
C GLY A 61 -4.09 -3.66 -5.85
N ILE A 62 -4.65 -4.84 -5.59
CA ILE A 62 -4.75 -5.42 -4.25
C ILE A 62 -3.35 -5.67 -3.66
N LEU A 63 -2.43 -6.22 -4.46
CA LEU A 63 -1.06 -6.48 -4.04
C LEU A 63 -0.34 -5.19 -3.65
N PHE A 64 -0.41 -4.15 -4.48
CA PHE A 64 0.22 -2.86 -4.20
C PHE A 64 -0.41 -2.16 -3.00
N TYR A 65 -1.73 -2.24 -2.83
CA TYR A 65 -2.40 -1.75 -1.62
C TYR A 65 -1.84 -2.43 -0.36
N LYS A 66 -1.69 -3.76 -0.37
CA LYS A 66 -1.16 -4.52 0.77
C LYS A 66 0.32 -4.26 1.01
N LEU A 67 1.10 -4.12 -0.06
CA LEU A 67 2.52 -3.75 0.04
C LEU A 67 2.69 -2.36 0.67
N SER A 68 1.86 -1.40 0.27
CA SER A 68 1.83 -0.06 0.87
C SER A 68 1.46 -0.10 2.35
N GLU A 69 0.41 -0.86 2.71
CA GLU A 69 0.00 -1.05 4.10
C GLU A 69 1.15 -1.61 4.97
N TYR A 70 1.89 -2.58 4.44
CA TYR A 70 3.07 -3.14 5.10
C TYR A 70 4.22 -2.12 5.21
N ALA A 71 4.48 -1.34 4.15
CA ALA A 71 5.53 -0.32 4.16
C ALA A 71 5.26 0.77 5.21
N PHE A 72 4.01 1.25 5.33
CA PHE A 72 3.63 2.20 6.38
C PHE A 72 3.81 1.59 7.77
N TYR A 73 3.33 0.36 7.98
CA TYR A 73 3.55 -0.35 9.24
C TYR A 73 5.03 -0.39 9.63
N ARG A 74 5.90 -0.84 8.72
CA ARG A 74 7.33 -0.95 8.97
C ARG A 74 7.97 0.40 9.25
N HIS A 75 7.58 1.45 8.52
CA HIS A 75 8.07 2.80 8.75
C HIS A 75 7.75 3.30 10.16
N TYR A 76 6.50 3.18 10.61
CA TYR A 76 6.10 3.61 11.95
C TYR A 76 6.69 2.74 13.06
N ALA A 77 6.76 1.42 12.86
CA ALA A 77 7.40 0.52 13.81
C ALA A 77 8.87 0.89 14.03
N SER A 78 9.65 1.06 12.95
CA SER A 78 11.04 1.50 13.05
C SER A 78 11.19 2.90 13.63
N LYS A 79 10.23 3.81 13.38
CA LYS A 79 10.23 5.13 14.01
C LYS A 79 10.05 5.02 15.53
N ILE A 80 9.11 4.20 16.00
CA ILE A 80 8.85 4.00 17.44
C ILE A 80 10.09 3.41 18.13
N GLU A 81 10.73 2.40 17.54
CA GLU A 81 11.97 1.81 18.08
C GLU A 81 13.08 2.85 18.22
N ARG A 82 13.25 3.71 17.20
CA ARG A 82 14.24 4.79 17.25
C ARG A 82 13.91 5.82 18.32
N GLU A 83 12.66 6.27 18.42
CA GLU A 83 12.24 7.23 19.43
C GLU A 83 12.43 6.66 20.84
N GLN A 84 12.10 5.39 21.07
CA GLN A 84 12.29 4.72 22.37
C GLN A 84 13.77 4.67 22.76
N LEU A 85 14.67 4.29 21.84
CA LEU A 85 16.10 4.22 22.11
C LEU A 85 16.73 5.59 22.35
N GLN A 86 16.32 6.60 21.58
CA GLN A 86 16.91 7.94 21.65
C GLN A 86 16.41 8.75 22.85
N GLN A 87 15.13 8.64 23.19
CA GLN A 87 14.48 9.45 24.22
C GLN A 87 14.30 8.69 25.54
N LYS A 88 14.69 7.41 25.60
CA LYS A 88 14.50 6.52 26.77
C LYS A 88 13.05 6.52 27.27
N LEU A 89 12.11 6.53 26.33
CA LEU A 89 10.67 6.59 26.65
C LEU A 89 10.25 5.37 27.46
N LEU A 90 9.42 5.62 28.47
CA LEU A 90 8.73 4.58 29.22
C LEU A 90 7.66 3.93 28.34
N TYR A 91 7.28 2.71 28.71
CA TYR A 91 6.28 1.92 28.00
C TYR A 91 4.96 2.68 27.75
N GLU A 92 4.45 3.40 28.76
CA GLU A 92 3.21 4.17 28.64
C GLU A 92 3.34 5.37 27.71
N GLU A 93 4.51 6.02 27.69
CA GLU A 93 4.79 7.16 26.82
C GLU A 93 4.80 6.74 25.35
N VAL A 94 5.35 5.55 25.05
CA VAL A 94 5.31 4.98 23.69
C VAL A 94 3.87 4.73 23.23
N LEU A 95 3.01 4.19 24.10
CA LEU A 95 1.60 3.95 23.76
C LEU A 95 0.85 5.26 23.48
N GLN A 96 1.07 6.29 24.30
CA GLN A 96 0.52 7.63 24.08
C GLN A 96 1.04 8.25 22.79
N ARG A 97 2.32 8.04 22.48
CA ARG A 97 2.94 8.50 21.23
C ARG A 97 2.28 7.87 20.02
N ILE A 98 2.00 6.58 20.03
CA ILE A 98 1.26 5.89 18.95
C ILE A 98 -0.14 6.50 18.76
N ASP A 99 -0.82 6.87 19.85
CA ASP A 99 -2.13 7.52 19.77
C ASP A 99 -2.08 8.93 19.16
N SER A 100 -0.97 9.64 19.35
CA SER A 100 -0.77 10.98 18.77
C SER A 100 -0.63 10.97 17.24
N TYR A 101 -0.27 9.83 16.63
CA TYR A 101 -0.05 9.77 15.18
C TYR A 101 -1.33 9.94 14.37
N THR A 102 -1.25 10.70 13.27
CA THR A 102 -2.38 10.91 12.35
C THR A 102 -2.45 9.78 11.32
N ILE A 103 -2.63 8.56 11.82
CA ILE A 103 -2.70 7.31 11.03
C ILE A 103 -4.02 6.56 11.27
N SER A 104 -4.28 5.54 10.45
CA SER A 104 -5.47 4.72 10.56
C SER A 104 -5.61 3.99 11.88
N LYS A 105 -6.87 3.68 12.23
CA LYS A 105 -7.17 3.03 13.52
C LYS A 105 -6.60 1.61 13.51
N SER A 106 -6.75 0.91 12.39
CA SER A 106 -6.15 -0.40 12.15
C SER A 106 -4.63 -0.37 12.33
N LEU A 107 -3.94 0.63 11.76
CA LEU A 107 -2.49 0.73 11.90
C LEU A 107 -2.07 1.01 13.34
N LYS A 108 -2.77 1.91 14.06
CA LYS A 108 -2.53 2.14 15.50
C LYS A 108 -2.70 0.88 16.31
N THR A 109 -3.82 0.19 16.13
CA THR A 109 -4.13 -1.05 16.86
C THR A 109 -3.03 -2.08 16.63
N ARG A 110 -2.60 -2.27 15.38
CA ARG A 110 -1.52 -3.20 15.04
C ARG A 110 -0.19 -2.82 15.68
N LEU A 111 0.21 -1.55 15.60
CA LEU A 111 1.46 -1.07 16.20
C LEU A 111 1.45 -1.29 17.72
N LYS A 112 0.34 -0.98 18.38
CA LYS A 112 0.19 -1.21 19.83
C LYS A 112 0.23 -2.68 20.17
N SER A 113 -0.52 -3.54 19.47
CA SER A 113 -0.54 -4.97 19.77
C SER A 113 0.84 -5.59 19.63
N GLU A 114 1.56 -5.28 18.55
CA GLU A 114 2.91 -5.82 18.35
C GLU A 114 3.91 -5.26 19.38
N TYR A 115 3.78 -3.99 19.78
CA TYR A 115 4.59 -3.42 20.85
C TYR A 115 4.34 -4.08 22.21
N ILE A 116 3.07 -4.31 22.57
CA ILE A 116 2.71 -5.00 23.82
C ILE A 116 3.30 -6.41 23.83
N ILE A 117 3.12 -7.18 22.75
CA ILE A 117 3.62 -8.55 22.63
C ILE A 117 5.14 -8.64 22.77
N ARG A 118 5.88 -7.63 22.29
CA ARG A 118 7.35 -7.62 22.36
C ARG A 118 7.89 -7.34 23.77
N ASN A 119 7.13 -6.64 24.61
CA ASN A 119 7.58 -6.22 25.94
C ASN A 119 7.04 -7.11 27.09
N TYR A 120 6.27 -8.14 26.76
CA TYR A 120 5.85 -9.22 27.66
C TYR A 120 6.60 -10.51 27.32
#